data_AF-A0A5B0EK94-F1
#
_entry.id   AF-A0A5B0EK94-F1
#
_cell.length_a   1.000
_cell.length_b   1.000
_cell.length_c   1.000
_cell.angle_alpha   90.00
_cell.angle_beta   90.00
_cell.angle_gamma   90.00
#
_symmetry.space_group_name_H-M   'P 1'
#
loop_
_entity.id
_entity.type
_entity.pdbx_description
1 polymer ?
#
loop_
_entity_poly.entity_id
_entity_poly.type
_entity_poly.pdbx_seq_one_letter_code
_entity_poly.pdbx_strand_id
1 'polypeptide(L)'
;MLARDYIGDKFRSLHLLRLFLPAHDRSEAPLRWSSLLPPGAELEASADWNELWCAFLVDHPGTELPDAPLGGLDRETAAALREILGAHLDAEVQLHTRSWIGHSRPFTPQALTSLFHGREYLHEDLGLEGIIFRGVRDQVPEFVEDPHHAFAWGTCLYPDSLVIAAAPALFRALHQDPRLEVVSIVSHRDILPAPFDG
;
A
#
# COMPACT_ATOMS: atom_id res chain seq x y z
N MET A 1 7.76 -12.97 -3.27
CA MET A 1 6.66 -13.07 -4.28
C MET A 1 6.93 -12.00 -5.34
N LEU A 2 6.50 -12.17 -6.61
CA LEU A 2 6.71 -11.09 -7.58
C LEU A 2 5.66 -10.00 -7.35
N ALA A 3 6.04 -8.73 -7.47
CA ALA A 3 5.11 -7.61 -7.29
C ALA A 3 3.84 -7.73 -8.13
N ARG A 4 3.98 -8.22 -9.36
CA ARG A 4 2.86 -8.44 -10.29
C ARG A 4 1.84 -9.48 -9.82
N ASP A 5 2.18 -10.33 -8.85
CA ASP A 5 1.28 -11.37 -8.34
C ASP A 5 0.21 -10.77 -7.42
N TYR A 6 0.45 -9.57 -6.88
CA TYR A 6 -0.53 -8.78 -6.11
C TYR A 6 -1.51 -7.99 -6.99
N ILE A 7 -1.27 -7.97 -8.30
CA ILE A 7 -2.06 -7.18 -9.26
C ILE A 7 -2.76 -8.12 -10.23
N GLY A 8 -4.07 -7.90 -10.44
CA GLY A 8 -4.86 -8.69 -11.38
C GLY A 8 -4.30 -8.64 -12.80
N ASP A 9 -4.40 -9.77 -13.53
CA ASP A 9 -3.85 -9.95 -14.89
C ASP A 9 -4.19 -8.81 -15.85
N LYS A 10 -5.39 -8.24 -15.72
CA LYS A 10 -5.91 -7.13 -16.54
C LYS A 10 -5.11 -5.82 -16.41
N PHE A 11 -4.31 -5.65 -15.36
CA PHE A 11 -3.49 -4.45 -15.12
C PHE A 11 -1.99 -4.67 -15.38
N ARG A 12 -1.57 -5.86 -15.80
CA ARG A 12 -0.14 -6.19 -15.98
C ARG A 12 0.58 -5.36 -17.04
N SER A 13 -0.16 -4.66 -17.91
CA SER A 13 0.38 -3.74 -18.91
C SER A 13 0.71 -2.35 -18.32
N LEU A 14 0.25 -2.04 -17.11
CA LEU A 14 0.49 -0.77 -16.45
C LEU A 14 1.90 -0.71 -15.83
N HIS A 15 2.35 0.50 -15.53
CA HIS A 15 3.59 0.71 -14.80
C HIS A 15 3.38 0.41 -13.32
N LEU A 16 4.34 -0.27 -12.71
CA LEU A 16 4.29 -0.67 -11.31
C LEU A 16 5.18 0.23 -10.46
N LEU A 17 4.69 0.65 -9.30
CA LEU A 17 5.47 1.26 -8.23
C LEU A 17 5.12 0.62 -6.88
N ARG A 18 6.03 0.73 -5.92
CA ARG A 18 5.78 0.42 -4.52
C ARG A 18 5.61 1.74 -3.78
N LEU A 19 4.53 1.87 -3.04
CA LEU A 19 4.31 2.95 -2.08
C LEU A 19 4.58 2.41 -0.68
N PHE A 20 5.57 2.95 0.01
CA PHE A 20 5.88 2.58 1.39
C PHE A 20 4.91 3.27 2.35
N LEU A 21 4.34 2.50 3.26
CA LEU A 21 3.45 3.02 4.29
C LEU A 21 4.28 3.38 5.55
N PRO A 22 3.98 4.49 6.21
CA PRO A 22 4.74 4.90 7.39
C PRO A 22 4.46 3.95 8.56
N ALA A 23 5.51 3.63 9.31
CA ALA A 23 5.32 3.16 10.68
C ALA A 23 4.92 4.33 11.57
N HIS A 24 4.44 4.05 12.79
CA HIS A 24 4.06 5.11 13.73
C HIS A 24 4.87 4.97 15.01
N ASP A 25 5.43 6.07 15.49
CA ASP A 25 6.04 6.08 16.82
C ASP A 25 4.95 6.10 17.92
N ARG A 26 5.37 6.06 19.20
CA ARG A 26 4.45 6.09 20.35
C ARG A 26 3.60 7.36 20.46
N SER A 27 3.98 8.42 19.76
CA SER A 27 3.22 9.67 19.69
C SER A 27 2.27 9.70 18.49
N GLU A 28 2.11 8.57 17.81
CA GLU A 28 1.39 8.43 16.53
C GLU A 28 1.99 9.30 15.41
N ALA A 29 3.26 9.70 15.54
CA ALA A 29 3.94 10.43 14.48
C ALA A 29 4.44 9.46 13.41
N PRO A 30 4.26 9.78 12.11
CA PRO A 30 4.68 8.91 11.04
C PRO A 30 6.21 8.86 10.93
N LEU A 31 6.74 7.65 10.89
CA LEU A 31 8.14 7.35 10.65
C LEU A 31 8.32 6.90 9.20
N ARG A 32 9.00 7.74 8.43
CA ARG A 32 9.30 7.54 7.00
C ARG A 32 10.44 6.53 6.82
N TRP A 33 10.33 5.63 5.84
CA TRP A 33 11.33 4.60 5.57
C TRP A 33 12.71 5.18 5.23
N SER A 34 12.73 6.26 4.44
CA SER A 34 13.96 6.96 4.06
C SER A 34 14.72 7.53 5.26
N SER A 35 14.03 7.78 6.38
CA SER A 35 14.69 8.27 7.62
C SER A 35 15.53 7.19 8.31
N LEU A 36 15.32 5.92 7.96
CA LEU A 36 16.08 4.78 8.47
C LEU A 36 17.34 4.48 7.65
N LEU A 37 17.47 5.11 6.48
CA LEU A 37 18.59 4.85 5.58
C LEU A 37 19.87 5.57 6.01
N PRO A 38 21.05 4.95 5.77
CA PRO A 38 22.32 5.66 5.89
C PRO A 38 22.39 6.88 4.95
N PRO A 39 23.18 7.91 5.29
CA PRO A 39 23.37 9.06 4.41
C PRO A 39 23.82 8.66 3.00
N GLY A 40 23.04 9.07 1.99
CA GLY A 40 23.32 8.81 0.58
C GLY A 40 22.83 7.47 0.04
N ALA A 41 22.18 6.65 0.86
CA ALA A 41 21.45 5.47 0.37
C ALA A 41 20.05 5.86 -0.15
N GLU A 42 19.53 5.08 -1.09
CA GLU A 42 18.20 5.24 -1.67
C GLU A 42 17.32 4.02 -1.31
N LEU A 43 16.00 4.22 -1.22
CA LEU A 43 15.07 3.12 -1.03
C LEU A 43 15.01 2.26 -2.29
N GLU A 44 15.12 0.95 -2.11
CA GLU A 44 14.97 -0.02 -3.19
C GLU A 44 13.59 -0.68 -3.16
N ALA A 45 13.09 -1.12 -4.32
CA ALA A 45 11.80 -1.82 -4.43
C ALA A 45 11.73 -3.08 -3.55
N SER A 46 12.86 -3.73 -3.29
CA SER A 46 12.99 -4.92 -2.44
C SER A 46 13.21 -4.64 -0.96
N ALA A 47 13.22 -3.37 -0.52
CA ALA A 47 13.48 -3.01 0.87
C ALA A 47 12.50 -3.70 1.84
N ASP A 48 13.02 -4.29 2.90
CA ASP A 48 12.23 -4.91 3.97
C ASP A 48 12.25 -4.03 5.23
N TRP A 49 11.08 -3.81 5.83
CA TRP A 49 10.95 -2.96 7.01
C TRP A 49 11.80 -3.46 8.19
N ASN A 50 11.80 -4.77 8.44
CA ASN A 50 12.50 -5.35 9.58
C ASN A 50 14.01 -5.30 9.36
N GLU A 51 14.48 -5.55 8.14
CA GLU A 51 15.91 -5.44 7.81
C GLU A 51 16.40 -4.00 7.98
N LEU A 52 15.66 -3.02 7.46
CA LEU A 52 15.98 -1.60 7.61
C LEU A 52 15.99 -1.18 9.08
N TRP A 53 14.97 -1.56 9.84
CA TRP A 53 14.89 -1.24 11.25
C TRP A 53 16.01 -1.89 12.06
N CYS A 54 16.33 -3.16 11.80
CA CYS A 54 17.45 -3.85 12.44
C CYS A 54 18.78 -3.16 12.16
N ALA A 55 19.02 -2.74 10.92
CA ALA A 55 20.23 -2.01 10.55
C ALA A 55 20.30 -0.65 11.26
N PHE A 56 19.19 0.10 11.28
CA PHE A 56 19.10 1.39 11.96
C PHE A 56 19.43 1.30 13.47
N LEU A 57 18.96 0.24 14.14
CA LEU A 57 19.21 0.00 15.57
C LEU A 57 20.68 -0.26 15.90
N VAL A 58 21.50 -0.72 14.94
CA VAL A 58 22.95 -0.90 15.15
C VAL A 58 23.62 0.44 15.47
N ASP A 59 23.22 1.50 14.75
CA ASP A 59 23.77 2.84 14.91
C ASP A 59 23.02 3.66 15.97
N HIS A 60 21.78 3.30 16.29
CA HIS A 60 20.92 3.99 17.26
C HIS A 60 20.43 3.05 18.37
N PRO A 61 21.34 2.48 19.17
CA PRO A 61 20.98 1.52 20.21
C PRO A 61 20.09 2.19 21.26
N GLY A 62 19.04 1.47 21.68
CA GLY A 62 18.08 1.96 22.68
C GLY A 62 16.92 2.78 22.11
N THR A 63 16.85 2.96 20.79
CA THR A 63 15.64 3.48 20.15
C THR A 63 14.49 2.51 20.36
N GLU A 64 13.32 3.03 20.71
CA GLU A 64 12.12 2.23 20.89
C GLU A 64 11.56 1.78 19.54
N LEU A 65 11.06 0.53 19.48
CA LEU A 65 10.43 -0.03 18.29
C LEU A 65 9.12 0.72 17.99
N PRO A 66 8.93 1.27 16.78
CA PRO A 66 7.66 1.85 16.35
C PRO A 66 6.61 0.77 16.12
N ASP A 67 5.34 1.18 16.13
CA ASP A 67 4.24 0.35 15.67
C ASP A 67 4.37 0.15 14.16
N ALA A 68 4.17 -1.09 13.72
CA ALA A 68 4.27 -1.45 12.32
C ALA A 68 3.25 -0.68 11.47
N PRO A 69 3.51 -0.46 10.16
CA PRO A 69 2.61 0.31 9.30
C PRO A 69 1.18 -0.26 9.19
N LEU A 70 1.06 -1.59 9.16
CA LEU A 70 -0.19 -2.35 9.18
C LEU A 70 -1.29 -1.87 8.21
N GLY A 71 -0.93 -1.25 7.09
CA GLY A 71 -1.90 -0.72 6.10
C GLY A 71 -2.49 0.65 6.42
N GLY A 72 -2.04 1.31 7.49
CA GLY A 72 -2.48 2.64 7.87
C GLY A 72 -1.90 3.74 6.97
N LEU A 73 -2.69 4.80 6.77
CA LEU A 73 -2.26 6.03 6.08
C LEU A 73 -2.10 7.16 7.10
N ASP A 74 -0.93 7.79 7.11
CA ASP A 74 -0.79 9.08 7.77
C ASP A 74 -1.54 10.18 6.98
N ARG A 75 -1.76 11.32 7.64
CA ARG A 75 -2.54 12.44 7.07
C ARG A 75 -1.97 12.97 5.75
N GLU A 76 -0.65 13.00 5.63
CA GLU A 76 0.03 13.56 4.46
C GLU A 76 -0.08 12.60 3.26
N THR A 77 0.17 11.30 3.49
CA THR A 77 -0.02 10.25 2.47
C THR A 77 -1.48 10.20 2.02
N ALA A 78 -2.42 10.24 2.97
CA ALA A 78 -3.85 10.24 2.67
C ALA A 78 -4.30 11.45 1.84
N ALA A 79 -3.78 12.65 2.15
CA ALA A 79 -4.06 13.86 1.39
C ALA A 79 -3.49 13.77 -0.03
N ALA A 80 -2.25 13.31 -0.18
CA ALA A 80 -1.60 13.14 -1.47
C ALA A 80 -2.35 12.12 -2.35
N LEU A 81 -2.68 10.95 -1.80
CA LEU A 81 -3.46 9.94 -2.52
C LEU A 81 -4.84 10.47 -2.93
N ARG A 82 -5.55 11.18 -2.05
CA ARG A 82 -6.84 11.80 -2.38
C ARG A 82 -6.71 12.76 -3.57
N GLU A 83 -5.76 13.68 -3.52
CA GLU A 83 -5.57 14.70 -4.56
C GLU A 83 -5.16 14.07 -5.90
N ILE A 84 -4.18 13.17 -5.87
CA ILE A 84 -3.64 12.55 -7.09
C ILE A 84 -4.67 11.63 -7.72
N LEU A 85 -5.28 10.72 -6.95
CA LEU A 85 -6.28 9.79 -7.48
C LEU A 85 -7.54 10.54 -7.92
N GLY A 86 -7.99 11.55 -7.16
CA GLY A 86 -9.16 12.37 -7.53
C GLY A 86 -8.95 13.20 -8.79
N ALA A 87 -7.70 13.53 -9.15
CA ALA A 87 -7.39 14.24 -10.39
C ALA A 87 -7.28 13.31 -11.62
N HIS A 88 -7.11 12.01 -11.42
CA HIS A 88 -6.83 11.05 -12.51
C HIS A 88 -7.91 9.98 -12.70
N LEU A 89 -8.72 9.75 -11.69
CA LEU A 89 -9.86 8.82 -11.73
C LEU A 89 -11.16 9.62 -11.83
N ASP A 90 -12.20 9.01 -12.40
CA ASP A 90 -13.50 9.65 -12.47
C ASP A 90 -14.06 9.89 -11.06
N ALA A 91 -14.60 11.07 -10.79
CA ALA A 91 -15.01 11.48 -9.43
C ALA A 91 -16.10 10.57 -8.82
N GLU A 92 -16.92 9.93 -9.65
CA GLU A 92 -17.97 9.00 -9.22
C GLU A 92 -17.57 7.52 -9.36
N VAL A 93 -16.32 7.24 -9.76
CA VAL A 93 -15.87 5.86 -9.93
C VAL A 93 -16.04 5.09 -8.63
N GLN A 94 -16.66 3.92 -8.74
CA GLN A 94 -16.68 2.94 -7.68
C GLN A 94 -15.54 1.95 -7.96
N LEU A 95 -14.57 1.92 -7.05
CA LEU A 95 -13.43 1.02 -7.17
C LEU A 95 -13.81 -0.32 -6.56
N HIS A 96 -13.49 -1.40 -7.26
CA HIS A 96 -13.71 -2.75 -6.76
C HIS A 96 -12.64 -3.05 -5.70
N THR A 97 -13.07 -3.20 -4.45
CA THR A 97 -12.19 -3.41 -3.32
C THR A 97 -12.35 -4.81 -2.76
N ARG A 98 -11.26 -5.33 -2.19
CA ARG A 98 -11.28 -6.55 -1.40
C ARG A 98 -10.60 -6.32 -0.07
N SER A 99 -11.34 -6.55 1.01
CA SER A 99 -10.87 -6.39 2.39
C SER A 99 -10.86 -7.75 3.08
N TRP A 100 -9.82 -8.09 3.85
CA TRP A 100 -9.80 -9.36 4.58
C TRP A 100 -10.95 -9.43 5.59
N ILE A 101 -11.65 -10.56 5.63
CA ILE A 101 -12.85 -10.70 6.48
C ILE A 101 -12.53 -10.59 7.98
N GLY A 102 -11.28 -10.82 8.38
CA GLY A 102 -10.84 -10.67 9.76
C GLY A 102 -10.88 -9.23 10.26
N HIS A 103 -10.66 -8.26 9.36
CA HIS A 103 -10.79 -6.82 9.64
C HIS A 103 -12.20 -6.28 9.36
N SER A 104 -12.98 -6.98 8.52
CA SER A 104 -14.25 -6.49 7.99
C SER A 104 -15.46 -7.00 8.80
N ARG A 105 -15.80 -6.35 9.92
CA ARG A 105 -17.06 -6.57 10.64
C ARG A 105 -17.94 -5.31 10.64
N PRO A 106 -19.28 -5.42 10.46
CA PRO A 106 -20.10 -6.63 10.39
C PRO A 106 -20.41 -7.10 8.96
N PHE A 107 -20.23 -8.40 8.72
CA PHE A 107 -20.52 -9.09 7.47
C PHE A 107 -22.00 -9.48 7.40
N THR A 108 -22.69 -9.22 6.29
CA THR A 108 -24.04 -9.75 6.05
C THR A 108 -23.94 -11.12 5.38
N PRO A 109 -24.84 -12.08 5.66
CA PRO A 109 -24.79 -13.42 5.04
C PRO A 109 -24.86 -13.42 3.51
N GLN A 110 -25.21 -12.29 2.88
CA GLN A 110 -25.31 -12.13 1.43
C GLN A 110 -24.10 -11.44 0.81
N ALA A 111 -23.09 -11.05 1.61
CA ALA A 111 -21.95 -10.33 1.09
C ALA A 111 -21.08 -11.25 0.21
N LEU A 112 -20.57 -10.69 -0.89
CA LEU A 112 -19.75 -11.42 -1.83
C LEU A 112 -18.33 -11.59 -1.28
N THR A 113 -17.80 -12.81 -1.32
CA THR A 113 -16.42 -13.11 -0.93
C THR A 113 -15.68 -13.92 -1.97
N SER A 114 -14.35 -13.88 -1.91
CA SER A 114 -13.48 -14.81 -2.63
C SER A 114 -12.27 -15.22 -1.81
N LEU A 115 -11.75 -16.42 -2.07
CA LEU A 115 -10.46 -16.85 -1.53
C LEU A 115 -9.31 -16.31 -2.39
N PHE A 116 -8.33 -15.69 -1.75
CA PHE A 116 -7.06 -15.28 -2.34
C PHE A 116 -5.91 -15.70 -1.42
N HIS A 117 -4.96 -16.47 -1.93
CA HIS A 117 -3.86 -17.06 -1.14
C HIS A 117 -4.32 -17.75 0.16
N GLY A 118 -5.39 -18.53 0.07
CA GLY A 118 -5.93 -19.29 1.22
C GLY A 118 -6.66 -18.45 2.27
N ARG A 119 -6.88 -17.15 2.02
CA ARG A 119 -7.61 -16.24 2.92
C ARG A 119 -8.86 -15.71 2.25
N GLU A 120 -9.93 -15.54 3.01
CA GLU A 120 -11.21 -15.04 2.51
C GLU A 120 -11.26 -13.51 2.57
N TYR A 121 -11.67 -12.88 1.47
CA TYR A 121 -11.81 -11.43 1.36
C TYR A 121 -13.23 -11.07 0.98
N LEU A 122 -13.77 -10.06 1.67
CA LEU A 122 -15.03 -9.40 1.38
C LEU A 122 -14.86 -8.47 0.17
N HIS A 123 -15.80 -8.52 -0.77
CA HIS A 123 -15.83 -7.64 -1.94
C HIS A 123 -16.77 -6.47 -1.67
N GLU A 124 -16.28 -5.26 -1.94
CA GLU A 124 -17.05 -4.03 -1.78
C GLU A 124 -16.72 -3.07 -2.92
N ASP A 125 -17.70 -2.29 -3.33
CA ASP A 125 -17.50 -1.16 -4.23
C ASP A 125 -17.43 0.12 -3.39
N LEU A 126 -16.27 0.78 -3.42
CA LEU A 126 -16.02 1.97 -2.61
C LEU A 126 -15.55 3.12 -3.50
N GLY A 127 -16.09 4.31 -3.27
CA GLY A 127 -15.51 5.54 -3.80
C GLY A 127 -14.19 5.88 -3.09
N LEU A 128 -13.38 6.74 -3.72
CA LEU A 128 -12.07 7.15 -3.24
C LEU A 128 -12.10 7.64 -1.77
N GLU A 129 -13.07 8.48 -1.40
CA GLU A 129 -13.17 8.98 -0.03
C GLU A 129 -13.41 7.87 1.00
N GLY A 130 -14.17 6.83 0.63
CA GLY A 130 -14.40 5.68 1.50
C GLY A 130 -13.12 4.89 1.76
N ILE A 131 -12.29 4.73 0.73
CA ILE A 131 -10.99 4.06 0.82
C ILE A 131 -10.01 4.87 1.68
N ILE A 132 -9.88 6.17 1.40
CA ILE A 132 -8.98 7.05 2.15
C ILE A 132 -9.41 7.15 3.62
N PHE A 133 -10.72 7.25 3.89
CA PHE A 133 -11.23 7.26 5.25
C PHE A 133 -10.88 5.99 6.03
N ARG A 134 -10.98 4.80 5.39
CA ARG A 134 -10.58 3.54 6.02
C ARG A 134 -9.08 3.51 6.28
N GLY A 135 -8.26 3.91 5.32
CA GLY A 135 -6.80 3.98 5.45
C GLY A 135 -6.34 4.87 6.60
N VAL A 136 -6.96 6.03 6.79
CA VAL A 136 -6.62 6.95 7.90
C VAL A 136 -7.11 6.43 9.25
N ARG A 137 -8.26 5.75 9.28
CA ARG A 137 -8.87 5.29 10.54
C ARG A 137 -8.26 4.00 11.06
N ASP A 138 -7.90 3.10 10.14
CA ASP A 138 -7.52 1.72 10.45
C ASP A 138 -6.54 1.23 9.39
N GLN A 139 -7.04 0.76 8.25
CA GLN A 139 -6.24 0.24 7.15
C GLN A 139 -6.95 0.41 5.80
N VAL A 140 -6.15 0.51 4.74
CA VAL A 140 -6.67 0.45 3.37
C VAL A 140 -7.16 -0.97 3.01
N PRO A 141 -8.09 -1.11 2.04
CA PRO A 141 -8.40 -2.42 1.47
C PRO A 141 -7.16 -3.05 0.84
N GLU A 142 -6.97 -4.36 1.03
CA GLU A 142 -5.78 -5.06 0.53
C GLU A 142 -5.71 -5.04 -1.00
N PHE A 143 -6.85 -5.01 -1.68
CA PHE A 143 -6.91 -4.89 -3.13
C PHE A 143 -7.91 -3.81 -3.53
N VAL A 144 -7.53 -3.01 -4.53
CA VAL A 144 -8.38 -2.00 -5.14
C VAL A 144 -8.15 -2.05 -6.65
N GLU A 145 -9.23 -2.08 -7.41
CA GLU A 145 -9.21 -2.19 -8.86
C GLU A 145 -10.14 -1.14 -9.47
N ASP A 146 -9.60 -0.31 -10.35
CA ASP A 146 -10.41 0.60 -11.18
C ASP A 146 -11.11 -0.19 -12.30
N PRO A 147 -12.45 -0.07 -12.44
CA PRO A 147 -13.20 -0.70 -13.53
C PRO A 147 -12.73 -0.24 -14.92
N HIS A 148 -12.13 0.94 -15.05
CA HIS A 148 -11.60 1.46 -16.32
C HIS A 148 -10.16 1.01 -16.63
N HIS A 149 -9.58 0.18 -15.76
CA HIS A 149 -8.25 -0.39 -15.94
C HIS A 149 -7.10 0.64 -15.96
N ALA A 150 -7.30 1.84 -15.41
CA ALA A 150 -6.26 2.85 -15.29
C ALA A 150 -5.43 2.71 -14.00
N PHE A 151 -5.97 2.03 -12.99
CA PHE A 151 -5.38 1.92 -11.66
C PHE A 151 -5.72 0.61 -10.96
N ALA A 152 -4.76 0.04 -10.26
CA ALA A 152 -5.02 -0.95 -9.23
C ALA A 152 -3.95 -0.86 -8.15
N TRP A 153 -4.27 -1.31 -6.95
CA TRP A 153 -3.26 -1.69 -6.00
C TRP A 153 -3.55 -3.04 -5.39
N GLY A 154 -2.50 -3.65 -4.84
CA GLY A 154 -2.56 -4.90 -4.13
C GLY A 154 -1.52 -4.96 -3.04
N THR A 155 -1.83 -5.70 -1.98
CA THR A 155 -0.88 -5.94 -0.90
C THR A 155 -1.22 -7.22 -0.14
N CYS A 156 -0.42 -7.55 0.86
CA CYS A 156 -0.61 -8.68 1.77
C CYS A 156 -1.31 -8.26 3.07
N LEU A 157 -1.59 -9.23 3.97
CA LEU A 157 -2.06 -8.85 5.31
C LEU A 157 -0.95 -8.15 6.08
N TYR A 158 -1.34 -7.17 6.91
CA TYR A 158 -0.46 -6.34 7.70
C TYR A 158 0.61 -5.64 6.85
N PRO A 159 0.19 -4.91 5.80
CA PRO A 159 1.10 -4.47 4.78
C PRO A 159 1.97 -3.31 5.26
N ASP A 160 3.24 -3.38 4.90
CA ASP A 160 4.22 -2.32 5.09
C ASP A 160 4.27 -1.35 3.89
N SER A 161 3.59 -1.72 2.80
CA SER A 161 3.61 -1.05 1.52
C SER A 161 2.46 -1.50 0.62
N LEU A 162 2.19 -0.72 -0.43
CA LEU A 162 1.23 -1.02 -1.48
C LEU A 162 1.95 -1.21 -2.82
N VAL A 163 1.63 -2.27 -3.53
CA VAL A 163 2.01 -2.41 -4.94
C VAL A 163 0.95 -1.71 -5.77
N ILE A 164 1.33 -0.68 -6.52
CA ILE A 164 0.41 0.11 -7.33
C ILE A 164 0.73 -0.11 -8.80
N ALA A 165 -0.30 -0.46 -9.57
CA ALA A 165 -0.31 -0.45 -11.02
C ALA A 165 -1.07 0.80 -11.51
N ALA A 166 -0.42 1.63 -12.33
CA ALA A 166 -1.00 2.89 -12.75
C ALA A 166 -0.73 3.21 -14.24
N ALA A 167 -1.72 3.84 -14.88
CA ALA A 167 -1.58 4.45 -16.19
C ALA A 167 -0.47 5.52 -16.19
N PRO A 168 0.19 5.80 -17.33
CA PRO A 168 1.41 6.61 -17.35
C PRO A 168 1.32 8.00 -16.71
N ALA A 169 0.17 8.68 -16.83
CA ALA A 169 -0.04 10.00 -16.21
C ALA A 169 -0.11 9.90 -14.68
N LEU A 170 -0.96 8.99 -14.18
CA LEU A 170 -1.12 8.73 -12.76
C LEU A 170 0.18 8.20 -12.13
N PHE A 171 0.89 7.30 -12.81
CA PHE A 171 2.19 6.79 -12.38
C PHE A 171 3.18 7.93 -12.13
N ARG A 172 3.30 8.87 -13.07
CA ARG A 172 4.20 10.02 -12.93
C ARG A 172 3.77 10.92 -11.78
N ALA A 173 2.47 11.19 -11.63
CA ALA A 173 1.95 12.02 -10.55
C ALA A 173 2.27 11.41 -9.17
N LEU A 174 2.07 10.10 -9.00
CA LEU A 174 2.43 9.38 -7.78
C LEU A 174 3.95 9.45 -7.54
N HIS A 175 4.76 9.19 -8.56
CA HIS A 175 6.22 9.16 -8.45
C HIS A 175 6.85 10.53 -8.14
N GLN A 176 6.20 11.62 -8.54
CA GLN A 176 6.74 12.97 -8.41
C GLN A 176 6.26 13.71 -7.16
N ASP A 177 5.27 13.16 -6.44
CA ASP A 177 4.76 13.81 -5.24
C ASP A 177 5.70 13.59 -4.04
N PRO A 178 6.30 14.64 -3.48
CA PRO A 178 7.28 14.51 -2.39
C PRO A 178 6.67 14.02 -1.07
N ARG A 179 5.34 14.00 -0.96
CA ARG A 179 4.63 13.48 0.21
C ARG A 179 4.55 11.96 0.24
N LEU A 180 4.86 11.30 -0.87
CA LEU A 180 4.78 9.86 -1.04
C LEU A 180 6.18 9.24 -1.10
N GLU A 181 6.44 8.23 -0.27
CA GLU A 181 7.65 7.41 -0.39
C GLU A 181 7.42 6.30 -1.39
N VAL A 182 7.86 6.52 -2.63
CA VAL A 182 7.58 5.63 -3.76
C VAL A 182 8.84 5.25 -4.51
N VAL A 183 8.85 4.02 -5.01
CA VAL A 183 9.91 3.51 -5.88
C VAL A 183 9.29 2.77 -7.07
N SER A 184 9.89 2.93 -8.25
CA SER A 184 9.47 2.20 -9.44
C SER A 184 9.79 0.71 -9.32
N ILE A 185 8.89 -0.17 -9.78
CA ILE A 185 9.08 -1.62 -9.80
C ILE A 185 9.31 -2.10 -11.23
N VAL A 186 10.36 -2.87 -11.43
CA VAL A 186 10.61 -3.67 -12.62
C VAL A 186 9.95 -5.04 -12.45
N SER A 187 8.75 -5.19 -13.03
CA SER A 187 7.81 -6.31 -12.81
C SER A 187 8.35 -7.74 -12.97
N HIS A 188 9.44 -7.93 -13.69
CA HIS A 188 10.06 -9.24 -13.97
C HIS A 188 11.38 -9.47 -13.22
N ARG A 189 11.85 -8.47 -12.45
CA ARG A 189 13.14 -8.50 -11.77
C ARG A 189 12.98 -8.31 -10.26
N ASP A 190 12.13 -7.38 -9.86
CA ASP A 190 12.05 -6.98 -8.46
C ASP A 190 11.16 -7.96 -7.69
N ILE A 191 11.76 -8.55 -6.65
CA ILE A 191 11.10 -9.48 -5.74
C ILE A 191 10.73 -8.68 -4.49
N LEU A 192 9.45 -8.71 -4.12
CA LEU A 192 9.01 -8.07 -2.88
C LEU A 192 9.27 -9.01 -1.71
N PRO A 193 9.60 -8.47 -0.52
CA PRO A 193 9.69 -9.23 0.71
C PRO A 193 8.46 -10.12 0.87
N ALA A 194 8.67 -11.33 1.39
CA ALA A 194 7.55 -12.22 1.68
C ALA A 194 6.67 -11.59 2.76
N PRO A 195 5.34 -11.67 2.66
CA PRO A 195 4.48 -11.28 3.77
C PRO A 195 4.83 -12.05 5.03
N PHE A 196 4.56 -11.43 6.18
CA PHE A 196 4.64 -12.12 7.46
C PHE A 196 3.68 -13.31 7.46
N ASP A 197 4.23 -14.52 7.44
CA ASP A 197 3.52 -15.76 7.69
C ASP A 197 3.32 -15.86 9.21
N GLY A 198 2.27 -15.21 9.70
CA GLY A 198 1.87 -15.29 11.11
C GLY A 198 1.54 -16.71 11.56
#